data_AF-A0A5C3M5V1-F1
#
_entry.id   AF-A0A5C3M5V1-F1
#
_cell.length_a   1.000
_cell.length_b   1.000
_cell.length_c   1.000
_cell.angle_alpha   90.00
_cell.angle_beta   90.00
_cell.angle_gamma   90.00
#
_symmetry.space_group_name_H-M   'P 1'
#
loop_
_entity.id
_entity.type
_entity.pdbx_description
1 polymer ?
#
loop_
_entity_poly.entity_id
_entity_poly.type
_entity_poly.pdbx_seq_one_letter_code
_entity_poly.pdbx_strand_id
1 'polypeptide(L)'
;MEEFNEEHSKLLFGKEWLTKIDTAKNTPYLFKFYSSTVDLSCCILITDTKHVWAEVLTSQQFARRWRSCNANSPSPLSEGDEEAWRISCFELLSKSHSIGGILELSFEVIESYYADFAFELECETFKWRWETCSLGHTTSAELISKHLIFPLISVNHLAFSSPEAVGEISDTDLEKAVDKVGRTARRTVDTHMKNALSKPRFATTVRRMTAMFNFLPDLPQINSTADEPDLHFDFQVPTTDKGKGKELSSKGLPASQTSATKQKTPSPEDSLKPPVRVDSATESDQDELLHDQVQSRVSPVTSQSSKHRRAETPQSIGSTSQPPGPAKDQESDPDSSPLRPAKKVKKSKISSSSDDDSEAERKRRVMQLKVGSGGVKRGTKQPIKRGGKRF
;
A
#
# COMPACT_ATOMS: atom_id res chain seq x y z
N MET A 1 7.24 6.24 -19.59
CA MET A 1 6.38 5.39 -18.76
C MET A 1 5.02 5.40 -19.42
N GLU A 2 4.32 4.27 -19.45
CA GLU A 2 2.95 4.23 -19.99
C GLU A 2 1.99 4.88 -18.99
N GLU A 3 0.99 5.61 -19.49
CA GLU A 3 0.01 6.30 -18.64
C GLU A 3 -1.02 5.30 -18.10
N PHE A 4 -1.30 5.37 -16.80
CA PHE A 4 -2.34 4.57 -16.18
C PHE A 4 -3.73 5.04 -16.66
N ASN A 5 -4.55 4.11 -17.12
CA ASN A 5 -5.85 4.41 -17.74
C ASN A 5 -6.95 3.48 -17.20
N GLU A 6 -8.17 3.60 -17.73
CA GLU A 6 -9.32 2.80 -17.28
C GLU A 6 -9.15 1.29 -17.54
N GLU A 7 -8.45 0.91 -18.61
CA GLU A 7 -8.18 -0.51 -18.92
C GLU A 7 -7.25 -1.12 -17.87
N HIS A 8 -6.20 -0.40 -17.49
CA HIS A 8 -5.32 -0.79 -16.39
C HIS A 8 -6.07 -0.91 -15.06
N SER A 9 -6.99 0.01 -14.77
CA SER A 9 -7.88 -0.08 -13.59
C SER A 9 -8.75 -1.34 -13.61
N LYS A 10 -9.31 -1.72 -14.77
CA LYS A 10 -10.14 -2.93 -14.91
C LYS A 10 -9.41 -4.20 -14.54
N LEU A 11 -8.12 -4.31 -14.91
CA LEU A 11 -7.27 -5.46 -14.59
C LEU A 11 -7.05 -5.64 -13.07
N LEU A 12 -7.24 -4.57 -12.28
CA LEU A 12 -7.08 -4.56 -10.82
C LEU A 12 -8.38 -4.87 -10.05
N PHE A 13 -9.53 -4.99 -10.71
CA PHE A 13 -10.79 -5.33 -10.03
C PHE A 13 -10.77 -6.71 -9.39
N GLY A 14 -10.11 -7.67 -10.05
CA GLY A 14 -9.92 -9.04 -9.56
C GLY A 14 -8.72 -9.22 -8.63
N LYS A 15 -8.09 -8.13 -8.15
CA LYS A 15 -6.89 -8.19 -7.32
C LYS A 15 -7.17 -7.75 -5.88
N GLU A 16 -6.51 -8.45 -4.95
CA GLU A 16 -6.56 -8.21 -3.51
C GLU A 16 -5.98 -6.83 -3.19
N TRP A 17 -6.44 -6.19 -2.11
CA TRP A 17 -5.66 -5.12 -1.48
C TRP A 17 -4.57 -5.72 -0.60
N LEU A 18 -3.33 -5.33 -0.85
CA LEU A 18 -2.17 -5.65 -0.04
C LEU A 18 -1.82 -4.45 0.86
N THR A 19 -1.06 -4.65 1.93
CA THR A 19 -0.77 -3.59 2.89
C THR A 19 0.67 -3.65 3.39
N LYS A 20 1.32 -2.48 3.39
CA LYS A 20 2.61 -2.22 4.05
C LYS A 20 2.52 -0.97 4.91
N ILE A 21 3.41 -0.86 5.88
CA ILE A 21 3.52 0.32 6.73
C ILE A 21 4.92 0.88 6.52
N ASP A 22 5.02 2.15 6.16
CA ASP A 22 6.26 2.90 6.30
C ASP A 22 6.54 3.09 7.79
N THR A 23 7.55 2.40 8.31
CA THR A 23 7.89 2.44 9.73
C THR A 23 8.44 3.79 10.18
N ALA A 24 8.99 4.60 9.27
CA ALA A 24 9.51 5.91 9.61
C ALA A 24 8.37 6.92 9.86
N LYS A 25 7.33 6.88 9.02
CA LYS A 25 6.19 7.80 9.09
C LYS A 25 4.96 7.22 9.78
N ASN A 26 4.94 5.92 10.06
CA ASN A 26 3.76 5.15 10.46
C ASN A 26 2.58 5.32 9.49
N THR A 27 2.88 5.42 8.20
CA THR A 27 1.87 5.58 7.14
C THR A 27 1.54 4.22 6.54
N PRO A 28 0.28 3.74 6.63
CA PRO A 28 -0.13 2.55 5.93
C PRO A 28 -0.33 2.85 4.43
N TYR A 29 0.27 2.01 3.59
CA TYR A 29 0.09 2.02 2.15
C TYR A 29 -0.71 0.78 1.73
N LEU A 30 -1.74 1.02 0.93
CA LEU A 30 -2.55 -0.02 0.31
C LEU A 30 -2.19 -0.11 -1.16
N PHE A 31 -1.99 -1.32 -1.68
CA PHE A 31 -1.68 -1.48 -3.10
C PHE A 31 -2.41 -2.66 -3.73
N LYS A 32 -2.70 -2.53 -5.02
CA LYS A 32 -3.16 -3.59 -5.91
C LYS A 32 -2.12 -3.77 -7.02
N PHE A 33 -1.86 -5.01 -7.38
CA PHE A 33 -0.89 -5.35 -8.41
C PHE A 33 -1.49 -6.31 -9.42
N TYR A 34 -1.17 -6.08 -10.69
CA TYR A 34 -1.48 -6.97 -11.80
C TYR A 34 -0.22 -7.19 -12.65
N SER A 35 -0.06 -8.42 -13.13
CA SER A 35 0.96 -8.81 -14.10
C SER A 35 0.35 -9.75 -15.15
N SER A 36 0.76 -9.60 -16.40
CA SER A 36 0.47 -10.51 -17.52
C SER A 36 1.78 -11.13 -18.00
N THR A 37 1.89 -12.45 -17.97
CA THR A 37 3.02 -13.18 -18.60
C THR A 37 2.85 -13.32 -20.11
N VAL A 38 1.64 -13.07 -20.63
CA VAL A 38 1.35 -13.10 -22.07
C VAL A 38 1.81 -11.80 -22.72
N ASP A 39 1.44 -10.66 -22.12
CA ASP A 39 1.79 -9.33 -22.66
C ASP A 39 3.11 -8.81 -22.09
N LEU A 40 3.69 -9.53 -21.12
CA LEU A 40 4.88 -9.14 -20.36
C LEU A 40 4.77 -7.70 -19.84
N SER A 41 3.65 -7.41 -19.19
CA SER A 41 3.36 -6.10 -18.62
C SER A 41 2.89 -6.24 -17.18
N CYS A 42 3.09 -5.20 -16.39
CA CYS A 42 2.52 -5.12 -15.06
C CYS A 42 2.09 -3.69 -14.73
N CYS A 43 1.11 -3.59 -13.85
CA CYS A 43 0.71 -2.32 -13.27
C CYS A 43 0.52 -2.43 -11.76
N ILE A 44 0.81 -1.33 -11.08
CA ILE A 44 0.56 -1.18 -9.65
C ILE A 44 -0.30 0.06 -9.42
N LEU A 45 -1.22 -0.05 -8.48
CA LEU A 45 -1.98 1.05 -7.91
C LEU A 45 -1.67 1.10 -6.42
N ILE A 46 -1.24 2.24 -5.90
CA ILE A 46 -0.91 2.43 -4.50
C ILE A 46 -1.61 3.67 -3.93
N THR A 47 -2.02 3.61 -2.67
CA THR A 47 -2.67 4.73 -1.99
C THR A 47 -2.32 4.74 -0.50
N ASP A 48 -2.15 5.94 0.05
CA ASP A 48 -2.09 6.22 1.49
C ASP A 48 -3.47 6.62 2.04
N THR A 49 -4.54 6.34 1.28
CA THR A 49 -5.94 6.80 1.47
C THR A 49 -6.22 8.27 1.21
N LYS A 50 -5.20 9.08 0.92
CA LYS A 50 -5.34 10.51 0.59
C LYS A 50 -4.96 10.79 -0.86
N HIS A 51 -3.88 10.18 -1.31
CA HIS A 51 -3.32 10.26 -2.65
C HIS A 51 -3.33 8.87 -3.27
N VAL A 52 -3.39 8.84 -4.59
CA VAL A 52 -3.31 7.60 -5.36
C VAL A 52 -2.24 7.78 -6.41
N TRP A 53 -1.33 6.83 -6.44
CA TRP A 53 -0.28 6.74 -7.44
C TRP A 53 -0.41 5.43 -8.19
N ALA A 54 0.04 5.44 -9.44
CA ALA A 54 0.13 4.23 -10.21
C ALA A 54 1.37 4.23 -11.10
N GLU A 55 1.73 3.03 -11.54
CA GLU A 55 2.75 2.84 -12.54
C GLU A 55 2.35 1.68 -13.45
N VAL A 56 2.63 1.82 -14.74
CA VAL A 56 2.48 0.78 -15.76
C VAL A 56 3.83 0.56 -16.42
N LEU A 57 4.27 -0.70 -16.44
CA LEU A 57 5.55 -1.10 -17.00
C LEU A 57 5.35 -2.06 -18.16
N THR A 58 6.00 -1.73 -19.28
CA THR A 58 6.18 -2.65 -20.40
C THR A 58 7.32 -3.62 -20.12
N SER A 59 7.36 -4.72 -20.87
CA SER A 59 8.39 -5.76 -20.82
C SER A 59 9.83 -5.22 -20.78
N GLN A 60 10.14 -4.24 -21.63
CA GLN A 60 11.47 -3.63 -21.72
C GLN A 60 11.78 -2.69 -20.55
N GLN A 61 10.78 -1.97 -20.03
CA GLN A 61 10.95 -1.12 -18.86
C GLN A 61 11.21 -1.98 -17.62
N PHE A 62 10.40 -3.03 -17.46
CA PHE A 62 10.55 -4.03 -16.42
C PHE A 62 11.96 -4.66 -16.42
N ALA A 63 12.40 -5.19 -17.56
CA ALA A 63 13.70 -5.87 -17.68
C ALA A 63 14.89 -4.94 -17.35
N ARG A 64 14.83 -3.68 -17.79
CA ARG A 64 15.87 -2.69 -17.46
C ARG A 64 15.90 -2.38 -15.98
N ARG A 65 14.73 -2.15 -15.36
CA ARG A 65 14.64 -1.86 -13.93
C ARG A 65 15.03 -3.06 -13.07
N TRP A 66 14.68 -4.28 -13.49
CA TRP A 66 15.07 -5.49 -12.77
C TRP A 66 16.60 -5.58 -12.68
N ARG A 67 17.30 -5.40 -13.80
CA ARG A 67 18.78 -5.41 -13.85
C ARG A 67 19.41 -4.28 -13.05
N SER A 68 18.79 -3.10 -13.00
CA SER A 68 19.32 -2.00 -12.19
C SER A 68 19.18 -2.25 -10.69
N CYS A 69 18.15 -3.00 -10.27
CA CYS A 69 17.95 -3.35 -8.86
C CYS A 69 18.75 -4.60 -8.45
N ASN A 70 19.03 -5.51 -9.39
CA ASN A 70 19.61 -6.83 -9.13
C ASN A 70 20.89 -7.00 -9.94
N ALA A 71 22.04 -6.56 -9.39
CA ALA A 71 23.33 -6.56 -10.08
C ALA A 71 23.81 -7.95 -10.54
N ASN A 72 23.33 -9.02 -9.89
CA ASN A 72 23.64 -10.41 -10.26
C ASN A 72 22.76 -10.95 -11.40
N SER A 73 21.85 -10.13 -11.96
CA SER A 73 21.00 -10.53 -13.08
C SER A 73 21.83 -10.86 -14.32
N PRO A 74 21.40 -11.82 -15.15
CA PRO A 74 22.09 -12.12 -16.39
C PRO A 74 22.13 -10.89 -17.31
N SER A 75 23.24 -10.75 -18.04
CA SER A 75 23.34 -9.81 -19.16
C SER A 75 22.25 -10.13 -20.20
N PRO A 76 21.86 -9.17 -21.06
CA PRO A 76 20.86 -9.40 -22.10
C PRO A 76 21.13 -10.70 -22.87
N LEU A 77 20.14 -11.59 -22.87
CA LEU A 77 20.24 -12.92 -23.45
C LEU A 77 19.84 -12.90 -24.93
N SER A 78 19.87 -14.07 -25.57
CA SER A 78 19.22 -14.26 -26.87
C SER A 78 17.72 -13.96 -26.75
N GLU A 79 17.04 -13.59 -27.84
CA GLU A 79 15.64 -13.14 -27.77
C GLU A 79 14.70 -14.13 -27.08
N GLY A 80 14.84 -15.43 -27.36
CA GLY A 80 14.03 -16.49 -26.73
C GLY A 80 14.38 -16.73 -25.26
N ASP A 81 15.67 -16.76 -24.92
CA ASP A 81 16.10 -16.92 -23.53
C ASP A 81 15.72 -15.70 -22.67
N GLU A 82 15.76 -14.51 -23.26
CA GLU A 82 15.38 -13.24 -22.62
C GLU A 82 13.88 -13.21 -22.32
N GLU A 83 13.03 -13.69 -23.23
CA GLU A 83 11.59 -13.81 -22.99
C GLU A 83 11.28 -14.77 -21.83
N ALA A 84 11.88 -15.96 -21.84
CA ALA A 84 11.73 -16.93 -20.75
C ALA A 84 12.19 -16.36 -19.39
N TRP A 85 13.35 -15.69 -19.37
CA TRP A 85 13.84 -14.99 -18.18
C TRP A 85 12.87 -13.92 -17.67
N ARG A 86 12.32 -13.09 -18.58
CA ARG A 86 11.33 -12.07 -18.21
C ARG A 86 10.07 -12.71 -17.63
N ILE A 87 9.55 -13.77 -18.24
CA ILE A 87 8.39 -14.51 -17.71
C ILE A 87 8.66 -14.96 -16.27
N SER A 88 9.81 -15.59 -16.01
CA SER A 88 10.17 -16.03 -14.65
C SER A 88 10.26 -14.86 -13.65
N CYS A 89 10.79 -13.72 -14.06
CA CYS A 89 10.83 -12.52 -13.21
C CYS A 89 9.43 -11.94 -12.94
N PHE A 90 8.56 -11.91 -13.95
CA PHE A 90 7.16 -11.47 -13.79
C PHE A 90 6.39 -12.42 -12.86
N GLU A 91 6.57 -13.73 -12.99
CA GLU A 91 5.96 -14.72 -12.10
C GLU A 91 6.44 -14.55 -10.65
N LEU A 92 7.74 -14.35 -10.44
CA LEU A 92 8.29 -14.06 -9.11
C LEU A 92 7.70 -12.78 -8.52
N LEU A 93 7.64 -11.70 -9.30
CA LEU A 93 7.04 -10.44 -8.82
C LEU A 93 5.53 -10.60 -8.55
N SER A 94 4.83 -11.43 -9.32
CA SER A 94 3.42 -11.75 -9.08
C SER A 94 3.21 -12.50 -7.78
N LYS A 95 4.03 -13.52 -7.52
CA LYS A 95 4.05 -14.27 -6.25
C LYS A 95 4.34 -13.36 -5.07
N SER A 96 5.32 -12.45 -5.22
CA SER A 96 5.68 -11.50 -4.17
C SER A 96 4.57 -10.48 -3.87
N HIS A 97 3.68 -10.22 -4.84
CA HIS A 97 2.46 -9.42 -4.66
C HIS A 97 1.21 -10.28 -4.40
N SER A 98 1.36 -11.34 -3.61
CA SER A 98 0.26 -12.09 -3.02
C SER A 98 0.08 -11.73 -1.54
N ILE A 99 -1.02 -12.16 -0.90
CA ILE A 99 -1.27 -11.87 0.52
C ILE A 99 -0.18 -12.44 1.43
N GLY A 100 0.34 -13.65 1.15
CA GLY A 100 1.45 -14.22 1.93
C GLY A 100 2.80 -13.65 1.50
N GLY A 101 3.08 -13.63 0.19
CA GLY A 101 4.39 -13.19 -0.32
C GLY A 101 4.71 -11.76 0.06
N ILE A 102 3.71 -10.87 0.11
CA ILE A 102 3.96 -9.48 0.47
C ILE A 102 4.40 -9.35 1.93
N LEU A 103 4.05 -10.27 2.82
CA LEU A 103 4.45 -10.20 4.23
C LEU A 103 5.94 -10.46 4.42
N GLU A 104 6.55 -11.23 3.52
CA GLU A 104 7.98 -11.59 3.55
C GLU A 104 8.91 -10.48 3.05
N LEU A 105 8.39 -9.55 2.25
CA LEU A 105 9.18 -8.44 1.71
C LEU A 105 9.44 -7.38 2.79
N SER A 106 10.61 -6.74 2.78
CA SER A 106 10.78 -5.43 3.41
C SER A 106 10.08 -4.35 2.56
N PHE A 107 9.80 -3.19 3.16
CA PHE A 107 9.18 -2.06 2.47
C PHE A 107 9.86 -0.78 2.94
N GLU A 108 10.44 -0.04 2.01
CA GLU A 108 11.12 1.22 2.28
C GLU A 108 10.68 2.29 1.28
N VAL A 109 10.19 3.43 1.80
CA VAL A 109 9.90 4.59 0.95
C VAL A 109 11.22 5.30 0.66
N ILE A 110 11.54 5.49 -0.61
CA ILE A 110 12.78 6.09 -1.06
C ILE A 110 12.53 7.39 -1.81
N GLU A 111 13.55 8.25 -1.88
CA GLU A 111 13.49 9.44 -2.71
C GLU A 111 13.72 9.09 -4.18
N SER A 112 13.01 9.79 -5.06
CA SER A 112 13.15 9.67 -6.50
C SER A 112 13.03 11.04 -7.16
N TYR A 113 13.84 11.27 -8.19
CA TYR A 113 13.82 12.52 -8.95
C TYR A 113 12.83 12.52 -10.13
N TYR A 114 12.21 11.39 -10.41
CA TYR A 114 11.39 11.18 -11.62
C TYR A 114 10.01 10.58 -11.30
N ALA A 115 9.70 10.36 -10.02
CA ALA A 115 8.41 9.83 -9.57
C ALA A 115 7.87 10.67 -8.41
N ASP A 116 6.55 10.80 -8.33
CA ASP A 116 5.89 11.50 -7.22
C ASP A 116 5.93 10.66 -5.94
N PHE A 117 6.00 9.33 -6.08
CA PHE A 117 6.15 8.40 -4.98
C PHE A 117 6.95 7.18 -5.42
N ALA A 118 8.02 6.85 -4.69
CA ALA A 118 8.85 5.70 -4.96
C ALA A 118 9.10 4.87 -3.69
N PHE A 119 9.18 3.56 -3.86
CA PHE A 119 9.44 2.64 -2.77
C PHE A 119 10.14 1.37 -3.26
N GLU A 120 10.83 0.72 -2.35
CA GLU A 120 11.53 -0.53 -2.58
C GLU A 120 10.88 -1.66 -1.80
N LEU A 121 10.80 -2.81 -2.46
CA LEU A 121 10.46 -4.10 -1.90
C LEU A 121 11.70 -4.98 -2.02
N GLU A 122 12.15 -5.55 -0.90
CA GLU A 122 13.36 -6.37 -0.89
C GLU A 122 13.13 -7.64 -0.09
N CYS A 123 13.64 -8.75 -0.59
CA CYS A 123 13.78 -10.00 0.15
C CYS A 123 15.20 -10.53 -0.03
N GLU A 124 15.48 -11.73 0.47
CA GLU A 124 16.83 -12.30 0.39
C GLU A 124 17.31 -12.54 -1.05
N THR A 125 16.40 -12.78 -1.99
CA THR A 125 16.72 -13.23 -3.35
C THR A 125 16.64 -12.13 -4.39
N PHE A 126 15.83 -11.08 -4.17
CA PHE A 126 15.70 -9.99 -5.10
C PHE A 126 15.33 -8.66 -4.42
N LYS A 127 15.60 -7.59 -5.15
CA LYS A 127 15.18 -6.23 -4.85
C LYS A 127 14.38 -5.67 -6.01
N TRP A 128 13.27 -5.00 -5.71
CA TRP A 128 12.41 -4.38 -6.69
C TRP A 128 12.05 -2.96 -6.27
N ARG A 129 12.01 -2.04 -7.23
CA ARG A 129 11.68 -0.63 -7.02
C ARG A 129 10.46 -0.26 -7.85
N TRP A 130 9.51 0.41 -7.20
CA TRP A 130 8.37 1.05 -7.86
C TRP A 130 8.58 2.57 -7.90
N GLU A 131 8.21 3.18 -9.01
CA GLU A 131 8.42 4.60 -9.33
C GLU A 131 7.10 5.15 -9.87
N THR A 132 6.20 5.51 -8.98
CA THR A 132 4.80 5.78 -9.30
C THR A 132 4.50 7.27 -9.48
N CYS A 133 3.54 7.56 -10.38
CA CYS A 133 3.07 8.91 -10.66
C CYS A 133 1.70 9.14 -10.05
N SER A 134 1.45 10.35 -9.56
CA SER A 134 0.17 10.78 -9.01
C SER A 134 -0.90 10.84 -10.10
N LEU A 135 -2.09 10.30 -9.84
CA LEU A 135 -3.20 10.26 -10.81
C LEU A 135 -4.10 11.51 -10.78
N GLY A 136 -3.83 12.46 -9.88
CA GLY A 136 -4.69 13.61 -9.65
C GLY A 136 -5.97 13.28 -8.86
N HIS A 137 -6.60 14.30 -8.29
CA HIS A 137 -7.67 14.12 -7.29
C HIS A 137 -8.95 13.48 -7.84
N THR A 138 -9.37 13.85 -9.06
CA THR A 138 -10.60 13.32 -9.68
C THR A 138 -10.51 11.83 -9.93
N THR A 139 -9.45 11.39 -10.63
CA THR A 139 -9.18 9.97 -10.91
C THR A 139 -8.95 9.20 -9.61
N SER A 140 -8.21 9.78 -8.66
CA SER A 140 -7.98 9.18 -7.34
C SER A 140 -9.29 8.89 -6.60
N ALA A 141 -10.21 9.86 -6.57
CA ALA A 141 -11.50 9.70 -5.89
C ALA A 141 -12.36 8.62 -6.55
N GLU A 142 -12.38 8.56 -7.88
CA GLU A 142 -13.10 7.51 -8.62
C GLU A 142 -12.51 6.12 -8.33
N LEU A 143 -11.19 5.99 -8.38
CA LEU A 143 -10.50 4.72 -8.10
C LEU A 143 -10.72 4.26 -6.66
N ILE A 144 -10.55 5.14 -5.67
CA ILE A 144 -10.80 4.79 -4.26
C ILE A 144 -12.27 4.40 -4.06
N SER A 145 -13.20 5.11 -4.71
CA SER A 145 -14.63 4.80 -4.62
C SER A 145 -14.94 3.39 -5.14
N LYS A 146 -14.51 3.07 -6.37
CA LYS A 146 -14.76 1.77 -7.02
C LYS A 146 -13.98 0.61 -6.40
N HIS A 147 -12.70 0.82 -6.08
CA HIS A 147 -11.82 -0.27 -5.64
C HIS A 147 -11.87 -0.52 -4.13
N LEU A 148 -12.31 0.45 -3.31
CA LEU A 148 -12.21 0.34 -1.86
C LEU A 148 -13.52 0.71 -1.14
N ILE A 149 -14.05 1.92 -1.31
CA ILE A 149 -15.17 2.43 -0.48
C ILE A 149 -16.44 1.60 -0.70
N PHE A 150 -16.92 1.45 -1.94
CA PHE A 150 -18.14 0.67 -2.20
C PHE A 150 -18.01 -0.80 -1.78
N PRO A 151 -16.92 -1.52 -2.13
CA PRO A 151 -16.68 -2.87 -1.63
C PRO A 151 -16.72 -2.97 -0.10
N LEU A 152 -16.08 -2.04 0.62
CA LEU A 152 -16.07 -2.04 2.09
C LEU A 152 -17.47 -1.82 2.70
N ILE A 153 -18.25 -0.90 2.13
CA ILE A 153 -19.65 -0.68 2.57
C ILE A 153 -20.45 -1.97 2.41
N SER A 154 -20.30 -2.69 1.30
CA SER A 154 -21.05 -3.92 1.04
C SER A 154 -20.59 -5.11 1.87
N VAL A 155 -19.29 -5.24 2.13
CA VAL A 155 -18.77 -6.23 3.10
C VAL A 155 -19.34 -5.94 4.49
N ASN A 156 -19.41 -4.67 4.88
CA ASN A 156 -19.99 -4.28 6.16
C ASN A 156 -21.48 -4.61 6.21
N HIS A 157 -22.25 -4.27 5.16
CA HIS A 157 -23.65 -4.64 5.04
C HIS A 157 -23.85 -6.15 5.17
N LEU A 158 -23.04 -6.96 4.47
CA LEU A 158 -23.08 -8.42 4.58
C LEU A 158 -22.84 -8.91 6.02
N ALA A 159 -21.90 -8.31 6.74
CA ALA A 159 -21.59 -8.67 8.12
C ALA A 159 -22.76 -8.40 9.09
N PHE A 160 -23.52 -7.33 8.86
CA PHE A 160 -24.67 -6.95 9.69
C PHE A 160 -25.99 -7.59 9.26
N SER A 161 -26.17 -7.92 7.97
CA SER A 161 -27.37 -8.60 7.47
C SER A 161 -27.32 -10.12 7.63
N SER A 162 -26.14 -10.70 7.86
CA SER A 162 -26.00 -12.13 8.10
C SER A 162 -26.47 -12.49 9.52
N PRO A 163 -27.37 -13.48 9.68
CA PRO A 163 -27.93 -13.84 10.98
C PRO A 163 -26.90 -14.42 11.98
N GLU A 164 -25.72 -14.87 11.52
CA GLU A 164 -24.80 -15.68 12.33
C GLU A 164 -23.63 -14.92 12.99
N ALA A 165 -23.29 -13.70 12.57
CA ALA A 165 -22.03 -13.06 13.00
C ALA A 165 -22.17 -11.89 13.96
N VAL A 166 -23.22 -11.07 13.79
CA VAL A 166 -23.44 -9.87 14.62
C VAL A 166 -24.82 -9.87 15.26
N GLY A 167 -25.80 -10.57 14.67
CA GLY A 167 -27.18 -10.62 15.16
C GLY A 167 -27.35 -11.26 16.55
N GLU A 168 -26.39 -12.08 16.99
CA GLU A 168 -26.42 -12.72 18.32
C GLU A 168 -25.76 -11.88 19.43
N ILE A 169 -25.08 -10.79 19.07
CA ILE A 169 -24.41 -9.92 20.04
C ILE A 169 -25.43 -8.95 20.61
N SER A 170 -25.50 -8.84 21.94
CA SER A 170 -26.37 -7.85 22.59
C SER A 170 -25.95 -6.43 22.20
N ASP A 171 -26.91 -5.49 22.07
CA ASP A 171 -26.62 -4.09 21.71
C ASP A 171 -25.53 -3.49 22.61
N THR A 172 -25.60 -3.76 23.92
CA THR A 172 -24.62 -3.28 24.90
C THR A 172 -23.23 -3.87 24.69
N ASP A 173 -23.11 -5.13 24.26
CA ASP A 173 -21.81 -5.74 23.99
C ASP A 173 -21.27 -5.32 22.62
N LEU A 174 -22.15 -5.08 21.64
CA LEU A 174 -21.80 -4.51 20.35
C LEU A 174 -21.25 -3.09 20.52
N GLU A 175 -21.91 -2.23 21.29
CA GLU A 175 -21.41 -0.89 21.64
C GLU A 175 -20.01 -0.96 22.26
N LYS A 176 -19.80 -1.82 23.26
CA LYS A 176 -18.47 -2.01 23.87
C LYS A 176 -17.43 -2.51 22.86
N ALA A 177 -17.82 -3.41 21.96
CA ALA A 177 -16.94 -3.94 20.94
C ALA A 177 -16.53 -2.85 19.94
N VAL A 178 -17.50 -2.07 19.45
CA VAL A 178 -17.27 -0.91 18.56
C VAL A 178 -16.38 0.12 19.24
N ASP A 179 -16.69 0.48 20.49
CA ASP A 179 -15.87 1.40 21.29
C ASP A 179 -14.43 0.91 21.43
N LYS A 180 -14.24 -0.38 21.71
CA LYS A 180 -12.92 -0.99 21.86
C LYS A 180 -12.14 -0.96 20.54
N VAL A 181 -12.80 -1.34 19.43
CA VAL A 181 -12.19 -1.32 18.10
C VAL A 181 -11.87 0.11 17.68
N GLY A 182 -12.80 1.05 17.82
CA GLY A 182 -12.60 2.46 17.48
C GLY A 182 -11.49 3.13 18.28
N ARG A 183 -11.41 2.88 19.60
CA ARG A 183 -10.28 3.37 20.42
C ARG A 183 -8.94 2.76 20.00
N THR A 184 -8.93 1.49 19.59
CA THR A 184 -7.71 0.82 19.11
C THR A 184 -7.29 1.40 17.77
N ALA A 185 -8.21 1.49 16.81
CA ALA A 185 -7.98 2.08 15.50
C ALA A 185 -7.46 3.52 15.62
N ARG A 186 -8.07 4.36 16.47
CA ARG A 186 -7.63 5.74 16.68
C ARG A 186 -6.18 5.85 17.20
N ARG A 187 -5.72 4.92 18.02
CA ARG A 187 -4.37 4.97 18.61
C ARG A 187 -3.28 4.45 17.68
N THR A 188 -3.61 3.45 16.88
CA THR A 188 -2.66 2.74 16.01
C THR A 188 -3.36 2.42 14.69
N VAL A 189 -3.66 3.48 13.93
CA VAL A 189 -4.43 3.39 12.68
C VAL A 189 -3.72 2.48 11.68
N ASP A 190 -2.41 2.65 11.56
CA ASP A 190 -1.47 1.87 10.75
C ASP A 190 -1.58 0.36 11.05
N THR A 191 -1.45 -0.01 12.33
CA THR A 191 -1.47 -1.39 12.78
C THR A 191 -2.87 -1.98 12.65
N HIS A 192 -3.92 -1.18 12.89
CA HIS A 192 -5.29 -1.60 12.67
C HIS A 192 -5.58 -1.92 11.20
N MET A 193 -5.16 -1.04 10.28
CA MET A 193 -5.31 -1.24 8.84
C MET A 193 -4.56 -2.49 8.37
N LYS A 194 -3.28 -2.64 8.76
CA LYS A 194 -2.50 -3.84 8.45
C LYS A 194 -3.19 -5.10 8.99
N ASN A 195 -3.59 -5.12 10.26
CA ASN A 195 -4.24 -6.31 10.85
C ASN A 195 -5.61 -6.63 10.23
N ALA A 196 -6.34 -5.63 9.72
CA ALA A 196 -7.62 -5.84 9.05
C ALA A 196 -7.41 -6.41 7.65
N LEU A 197 -6.54 -5.78 6.85
CA LEU A 197 -6.34 -6.11 5.43
C LEU A 197 -5.38 -7.28 5.21
N SER A 198 -4.49 -7.61 6.15
CA SER A 198 -3.67 -8.82 6.08
C SER A 198 -4.46 -10.11 6.39
N LYS A 199 -5.74 -10.02 6.78
CA LYS A 199 -6.58 -11.21 6.98
C LYS A 199 -7.08 -11.74 5.62
N PRO A 200 -6.70 -12.96 5.20
CA PRO A 200 -7.01 -13.46 3.85
C PRO A 200 -8.50 -13.46 3.53
N ARG A 201 -9.32 -13.90 4.49
CA ARG A 201 -10.79 -13.91 4.34
C ARG A 201 -11.35 -12.52 4.09
N PHE A 202 -10.85 -11.51 4.79
CA PHE A 202 -11.33 -10.14 4.62
C PHE A 202 -10.87 -9.57 3.27
N ALA A 203 -9.57 -9.65 2.96
CA ALA A 203 -9.01 -9.16 1.70
C ALA A 203 -9.68 -9.78 0.47
N THR A 204 -9.84 -11.11 0.47
CA THR A 204 -10.46 -11.84 -0.64
C THR A 204 -11.97 -11.60 -0.76
N THR A 205 -12.66 -11.31 0.35
CA THR A 205 -14.07 -10.89 0.32
C THR A 205 -14.20 -9.49 -0.29
N VAL A 206 -13.35 -8.54 0.10
CA VAL A 206 -13.30 -7.19 -0.49
C VAL A 206 -13.01 -7.28 -1.99
N ARG A 207 -12.02 -8.09 -2.39
CA ARG A 207 -11.70 -8.38 -3.79
C ARG A 207 -12.91 -8.88 -4.57
N ARG A 208 -13.63 -9.87 -4.02
CA ARG A 208 -14.83 -10.43 -4.67
C ARG A 208 -15.93 -9.38 -4.81
N MET A 209 -16.16 -8.55 -3.79
CA MET A 209 -17.12 -7.45 -3.87
C MET A 209 -16.71 -6.41 -4.92
N THR A 210 -15.43 -6.04 -5.00
CA THR A 210 -14.93 -5.18 -6.08
C THR A 210 -15.22 -5.79 -7.45
N ALA A 211 -14.94 -7.08 -7.63
CA ALA A 211 -15.20 -7.78 -8.88
C ALA A 211 -16.68 -7.81 -9.27
N MET A 212 -17.57 -8.02 -8.29
CA MET A 212 -19.02 -8.00 -8.49
C MET A 212 -19.52 -6.62 -8.93
N PHE A 213 -19.08 -5.54 -8.26
CA PHE A 213 -19.50 -4.17 -8.62
C PHE A 213 -19.06 -3.73 -10.01
N ASN A 214 -17.98 -4.33 -10.51
CA ASN A 214 -17.43 -4.01 -11.82
C ASN A 214 -17.72 -5.10 -12.86
N PHE A 215 -18.71 -5.96 -12.58
CA PHE A 215 -19.25 -6.95 -13.52
C PHE A 215 -18.19 -7.87 -14.15
N LEU A 216 -17.18 -8.28 -13.36
CA LEU A 216 -16.23 -9.29 -13.83
C LEU A 216 -16.96 -10.62 -14.08
N PRO A 217 -16.76 -11.26 -15.26
CA PRO A 217 -17.46 -12.49 -15.62
C PRO A 217 -17.07 -13.67 -14.73
N ASP A 218 -15.80 -13.72 -14.32
CA ASP A 218 -15.27 -14.70 -13.38
C ASP A 218 -15.02 -14.03 -12.02
N LEU A 219 -15.77 -14.45 -11.01
CA LEU A 219 -15.70 -13.86 -9.67
C LEU A 219 -14.67 -14.61 -8.82
N PRO A 220 -13.64 -13.92 -8.30
CA PRO A 220 -12.57 -14.58 -7.58
C PRO A 220 -13.08 -15.22 -6.28
N GLN A 221 -12.49 -16.36 -5.92
CA GLN A 221 -12.88 -17.12 -4.72
C GLN A 221 -12.53 -16.37 -3.43
N ILE A 222 -13.23 -16.71 -2.34
CA ILE A 222 -12.90 -16.21 -0.99
C ILE A 222 -12.03 -17.27 -0.31
N ASN A 223 -10.81 -16.88 0.08
CA ASN A 223 -9.86 -17.79 0.71
C ASN A 223 -9.73 -17.44 2.20
N SER A 224 -9.78 -18.46 3.07
CA SER A 224 -9.61 -18.24 4.52
C SER A 224 -8.14 -18.22 4.96
N THR A 225 -7.25 -18.80 4.15
CA THR A 225 -5.82 -18.87 4.37
C THR A 225 -5.08 -18.10 3.27
N ALA A 226 -3.93 -17.51 3.62
CA ALA A 226 -3.02 -16.95 2.64
C ALA A 226 -2.22 -18.11 2.03
N ASP A 227 -1.97 -18.03 0.73
CA ASP A 227 -0.90 -18.82 0.13
C ASP A 227 0.44 -18.18 0.51
N GLU A 228 1.41 -19.00 0.88
CA GLU A 228 2.78 -18.61 1.23
C GLU A 228 3.68 -19.03 0.06
N PRO A 229 3.81 -18.18 -0.97
CA PRO A 229 4.54 -18.57 -2.17
C PRO A 229 6.03 -18.62 -1.90
N ASP A 230 6.70 -19.59 -2.50
CA ASP A 230 8.16 -19.62 -2.53
C ASP A 230 8.69 -18.44 -3.37
N LEU A 231 9.43 -17.54 -2.71
CA LEU A 231 10.08 -16.37 -3.32
C LEU A 231 11.52 -16.65 -3.75
N HIS A 232 11.91 -17.93 -3.85
CA HIS A 232 13.20 -18.30 -4.40
C HIS A 232 13.26 -18.05 -5.92
N PHE A 233 14.36 -17.44 -6.38
CA PHE A 233 14.59 -17.15 -7.80
C PHE A 233 15.54 -18.17 -8.41
N ASP A 234 14.98 -19.25 -8.95
CA ASP A 234 15.73 -20.29 -9.65
C ASP A 234 15.80 -20.03 -11.16
N PHE A 235 16.46 -18.95 -11.58
CA PHE A 235 16.80 -18.82 -13.00
C PHE A 235 18.11 -19.52 -13.29
N GLN A 236 18.02 -20.77 -13.75
CA GLN A 236 19.15 -21.46 -14.35
C GLN A 236 19.32 -20.93 -15.77
N VAL A 237 20.33 -20.08 -15.98
CA VAL A 237 20.79 -19.77 -17.34
C VAL A 237 21.09 -21.11 -18.00
N PRO A 238 20.48 -21.45 -19.15
CA PRO A 238 20.84 -22.65 -19.87
C PRO A 238 22.34 -22.56 -20.12
N THR A 239 23.12 -23.32 -19.36
CA THR A 239 24.53 -23.46 -19.67
C THR A 239 24.52 -24.04 -21.06
N THR A 240 24.91 -23.22 -22.04
CA THR A 240 25.10 -23.69 -23.41
C THR A 240 26.05 -24.85 -23.24
N ASP A 241 25.49 -26.07 -23.32
CA ASP A 241 26.21 -27.30 -23.12
C ASP A 241 27.22 -27.27 -24.24
N LYS A 242 28.42 -26.77 -23.92
CA LYS A 242 29.51 -26.55 -24.85
C LYS A 242 29.83 -27.94 -25.29
N GLY A 243 29.17 -28.33 -26.39
CA GLY A 243 29.06 -29.69 -26.83
C GLY A 243 30.43 -30.29 -26.68
N LYS A 244 30.55 -31.31 -25.82
CA LYS A 244 31.78 -32.05 -25.59
C LYS A 244 32.42 -32.22 -26.94
N GLY A 245 33.43 -31.38 -27.20
CA GLY A 245 34.21 -31.45 -28.39
C GLY A 245 34.72 -32.86 -28.38
N LYS A 246 34.20 -33.67 -29.29
CA LYS A 246 34.74 -34.98 -29.58
C LYS A 246 36.20 -34.67 -29.91
N GLU A 247 37.09 -34.93 -28.95
CA GLU A 247 38.53 -34.81 -29.11
C GLU A 247 38.90 -35.72 -30.28
N LEU A 248 38.88 -35.16 -31.48
CA LEU A 248 39.64 -35.69 -32.59
C LEU A 248 41.09 -35.42 -32.23
N SER A 249 41.67 -36.41 -31.55
CA SER A 249 43.09 -36.65 -31.36
C SER A 249 43.87 -36.25 -32.62
N SER A 250 44.37 -35.00 -32.66
CA SER A 250 45.39 -34.57 -33.60
C SER A 250 46.75 -35.01 -33.05
N LYS A 251 47.18 -36.17 -33.53
CA LYS A 251 48.58 -36.59 -33.44
C LYS A 251 49.47 -35.58 -34.18
N GLY A 252 50.42 -35.00 -33.48
CA GLY A 252 51.83 -35.03 -33.91
C GLY A 252 52.44 -33.80 -34.60
N LEU A 253 53.36 -33.16 -33.84
CA LEU A 253 54.68 -32.62 -34.24
C LEU A 253 54.76 -31.23 -34.94
N PRO A 254 55.94 -30.57 -34.96
CA PRO A 254 56.79 -30.23 -33.82
C PRO A 254 57.20 -28.72 -33.82
N ALA A 255 57.97 -28.36 -32.79
CA ALA A 255 58.54 -27.06 -32.48
C ALA A 255 59.03 -26.19 -33.65
N SER A 256 58.79 -24.88 -33.53
CA SER A 256 59.69 -23.87 -34.09
C SER A 256 59.85 -22.69 -33.14
N GLN A 257 61.10 -22.47 -32.76
CA GLN A 257 61.61 -21.32 -32.05
C GLN A 257 61.46 -20.07 -32.94
N THR A 258 61.19 -18.90 -32.37
CA THR A 258 62.11 -17.74 -32.40
C THR A 258 61.45 -16.42 -31.97
N SER A 259 62.32 -15.58 -31.40
CA SER A 259 62.28 -14.12 -31.31
C SER A 259 61.33 -13.43 -30.33
N ALA A 260 61.96 -13.05 -29.22
CA ALA A 260 61.59 -11.93 -28.37
C ALA A 260 61.54 -10.61 -29.15
N THR A 261 60.51 -9.82 -28.88
CA THR A 261 60.54 -8.36 -29.10
C THR A 261 59.98 -7.68 -27.86
N LYS A 262 60.91 -7.13 -27.06
CA LYS A 262 60.65 -6.13 -26.02
C LYS A 262 59.98 -4.92 -26.67
N GLN A 263 58.77 -4.56 -26.24
CA GLN A 263 58.24 -3.22 -26.47
C GLN A 263 58.11 -2.47 -25.15
N LYS A 264 58.70 -1.28 -25.19
CA LYS A 264 58.90 -0.31 -24.12
C LYS A 264 57.57 0.34 -23.71
N THR A 265 57.38 0.43 -22.41
CA THR A 265 56.64 1.48 -21.71
C THR A 265 57.22 2.87 -22.00
N PRO A 266 56.37 3.86 -22.27
CA PRO A 266 56.65 5.24 -21.92
C PRO A 266 55.63 5.74 -20.88
N SER A 267 56.14 6.06 -19.69
CA SER A 267 55.61 7.11 -18.83
C SER A 267 56.35 8.40 -19.17
N PRO A 268 55.67 9.57 -19.15
CA PRO A 268 56.06 10.53 -18.13
C PRO A 268 54.89 11.31 -17.50
N GLU A 269 55.20 11.79 -16.31
CA GLU A 269 54.54 12.78 -15.46
C GLU A 269 54.15 14.06 -16.21
N ASP A 270 53.02 14.69 -15.84
CA ASP A 270 53.11 16.04 -15.25
C ASP A 270 51.84 16.45 -14.48
N SER A 271 52.06 16.74 -13.20
CA SER A 271 51.56 17.84 -12.37
C SER A 271 50.41 18.70 -12.90
N LEU A 272 49.32 18.86 -12.13
CA LEU A 272 48.81 20.18 -11.73
C LEU A 272 47.91 20.08 -10.46
N LYS A 273 48.19 21.01 -9.54
CA LYS A 273 47.59 21.19 -8.20
C LYS A 273 46.13 21.69 -8.26
N PRO A 274 45.38 21.54 -7.15
CA PRO A 274 44.04 22.10 -6.98
C PRO A 274 44.07 23.56 -6.49
N PRO A 275 43.04 24.38 -6.80
CA PRO A 275 42.76 25.56 -6.01
C PRO A 275 41.39 25.50 -5.32
N VAL A 276 41.47 25.73 -4.01
CA VAL A 276 40.69 26.72 -3.24
C VAL A 276 39.25 26.35 -2.84
N ARG A 277 39.14 26.09 -1.52
CA ARG A 277 37.94 26.31 -0.68
C ARG A 277 37.44 27.74 -0.82
N VAL A 278 36.12 27.90 -0.89
CA VAL A 278 35.46 29.11 -0.39
C VAL A 278 34.29 28.67 0.47
N ASP A 279 34.42 28.94 1.77
CA ASP A 279 33.34 28.93 2.74
C ASP A 279 32.31 30.00 2.35
N SER A 280 31.02 29.67 2.39
CA SER A 280 29.99 30.69 2.54
C SER A 280 28.82 30.14 3.33
N ALA A 281 28.94 30.32 4.64
CA ALA A 281 27.82 30.39 5.56
C ALA A 281 27.11 31.73 5.35
N THR A 282 25.80 31.68 5.15
CA THR A 282 24.92 32.81 5.48
C THR A 282 23.58 32.27 5.93
N GLU A 283 23.37 32.38 7.24
CA GLU A 283 22.07 32.40 7.88
C GLU A 283 21.28 33.60 7.35
N SER A 284 20.01 33.42 7.03
CA SER A 284 19.04 34.51 6.97
C SER A 284 17.67 33.93 7.27
N ASP A 285 17.36 33.96 8.57
CA ASP A 285 16.00 34.07 9.08
C ASP A 285 15.35 35.32 8.49
N GLN A 286 14.17 35.17 7.91
CA GLN A 286 13.19 36.26 7.96
C GLN A 286 11.77 35.72 8.04
N ASP A 287 11.28 35.79 9.26
CA ASP A 287 9.91 35.71 9.69
C ASP A 287 9.08 36.90 9.18
N GLU A 288 7.76 36.71 9.26
CA GLU A 288 6.70 37.72 9.38
C GLU A 288 5.97 38.32 8.14
N LEU A 289 4.70 37.89 8.07
CA LEU A 289 3.46 38.71 8.07
C LEU A 289 2.86 39.23 6.75
N LEU A 290 1.69 38.61 6.46
CA LEU A 290 0.36 39.22 6.35
C LEU A 290 0.27 40.69 5.90
N HIS A 291 -0.28 40.88 4.69
CA HIS A 291 -1.31 41.85 4.28
C HIS A 291 -1.27 41.94 2.74
N ASP A 292 -2.26 42.39 1.98
CA ASP A 292 -3.71 42.44 2.06
C ASP A 292 -4.14 42.77 0.60
N GLN A 293 -5.44 42.74 0.36
CA GLN A 293 -6.13 43.08 -0.88
C GLN A 293 -5.54 44.25 -1.70
N VAL A 294 -5.46 44.06 -3.03
CA VAL A 294 -5.78 45.14 -3.98
C VAL A 294 -6.60 44.59 -5.14
N GLN A 295 -7.90 44.90 -5.11
CA GLN A 295 -8.75 45.00 -6.29
C GLN A 295 -8.22 46.08 -7.23
N SER A 296 -8.29 45.86 -8.55
CA SER A 296 -9.16 46.68 -9.43
C SER A 296 -8.81 46.57 -10.93
N ARG A 297 -9.88 46.81 -11.72
CA ARG A 297 -9.93 47.33 -13.10
C ARG A 297 -9.91 46.36 -14.29
N VAL A 298 -11.14 45.93 -14.55
CA VAL A 298 -11.85 45.93 -15.85
C VAL A 298 -11.46 47.10 -16.77
N SER A 299 -11.21 46.82 -18.05
CA SER A 299 -11.87 47.50 -19.19
C SER A 299 -11.71 46.73 -20.51
N PRO A 300 -12.66 46.90 -21.46
CA PRO A 300 -12.92 45.98 -22.57
C PRO A 300 -12.53 46.55 -23.95
N VAL A 301 -12.33 45.69 -24.96
CA VAL A 301 -12.40 46.08 -26.38
C VAL A 301 -13.05 45.00 -27.25
N THR A 302 -14.20 45.39 -27.78
CA THR A 302 -15.04 44.92 -28.89
C THR A 302 -14.23 44.79 -30.21
N SER A 303 -14.39 43.83 -31.12
CA SER A 303 -15.41 43.69 -32.21
C SER A 303 -14.75 42.77 -33.26
N GLN A 304 -15.35 41.79 -33.95
CA GLN A 304 -16.27 41.87 -35.12
C GLN A 304 -16.44 40.42 -35.65
N SER A 305 -17.66 39.89 -35.77
CA SER A 305 -18.49 39.82 -36.99
C SER A 305 -18.14 38.70 -38.01
N SER A 306 -18.97 37.66 -38.04
CA SER A 306 -19.54 37.13 -39.30
C SER A 306 -20.91 36.46 -39.07
N LYS A 307 -21.84 36.76 -39.98
CA LYS A 307 -23.30 36.55 -39.93
C LYS A 307 -23.75 35.32 -40.74
N HIS A 308 -25.03 34.97 -40.53
CA HIS A 308 -25.99 34.16 -41.34
C HIS A 308 -26.19 32.70 -40.88
N ARG A 309 -27.40 32.12 -40.78
CA ARG A 309 -28.84 32.51 -40.93
C ARG A 309 -29.65 31.31 -40.32
N ARG A 310 -30.62 31.52 -39.40
CA ARG A 310 -32.11 31.42 -39.55
C ARG A 310 -32.60 30.07 -40.16
N ALA A 311 -33.61 29.31 -39.71
CA ALA A 311 -34.79 29.42 -38.82
C ALA A 311 -35.16 27.96 -38.36
N GLU A 312 -36.05 27.59 -37.43
CA GLU A 312 -37.43 28.01 -37.11
C GLU A 312 -37.81 27.60 -35.66
N THR A 313 -38.89 28.24 -35.16
CA THR A 313 -39.57 28.03 -33.87
C THR A 313 -40.93 27.36 -34.13
N PRO A 314 -41.58 26.69 -33.15
CA PRO A 314 -42.63 27.38 -32.36
C PRO A 314 -42.68 26.94 -30.87
N GLN A 315 -42.73 27.87 -29.90
CA GLN A 315 -43.89 28.38 -29.14
C GLN A 315 -44.71 27.39 -28.28
N SER A 316 -44.70 27.63 -26.95
CA SER A 316 -45.82 27.46 -25.97
C SER A 316 -45.32 27.97 -24.59
N ILE A 317 -45.67 29.17 -24.10
CA ILE A 317 -46.84 29.60 -23.29
C ILE A 317 -46.95 28.96 -21.89
N GLY A 318 -46.93 29.81 -20.84
CA GLY A 318 -47.42 29.53 -19.47
C GLY A 318 -46.38 29.82 -18.36
N SER A 319 -46.19 31.03 -17.82
CA SER A 319 -47.00 31.80 -16.85
C SER A 319 -46.89 31.36 -15.37
N THR A 320 -46.10 32.13 -14.61
CA THR A 320 -46.45 32.80 -13.32
C THR A 320 -46.80 31.98 -12.07
N SER A 321 -45.96 32.07 -11.01
CA SER A 321 -46.32 32.72 -9.73
C SER A 321 -45.23 32.55 -8.65
N GLN A 322 -44.68 33.68 -8.18
CA GLN A 322 -43.98 33.82 -6.89
C GLN A 322 -44.98 34.37 -5.86
N PRO A 323 -44.86 34.01 -4.57
CA PRO A 323 -45.41 34.81 -3.48
C PRO A 323 -44.32 35.56 -2.68
N PRO A 324 -44.64 36.74 -2.09
CA PRO A 324 -43.72 37.58 -1.33
C PRO A 324 -43.90 37.48 0.21
N GLY A 325 -42.79 37.62 0.96
CA GLY A 325 -42.65 38.21 2.31
C GLY A 325 -43.45 37.63 3.49
N PRO A 326 -43.21 38.06 4.77
CA PRO A 326 -42.44 39.23 5.21
C PRO A 326 -41.43 38.99 6.36
N ALA A 327 -40.64 40.04 6.62
CA ALA A 327 -39.74 40.21 7.76
C ALA A 327 -40.48 40.56 9.07
N LYS A 328 -39.85 40.23 10.22
CA LYS A 328 -39.96 41.01 11.47
C LYS A 328 -38.84 40.67 12.46
N ASP A 329 -38.31 41.74 13.06
CA ASP A 329 -37.28 41.85 14.08
C ASP A 329 -37.63 41.23 15.44
N GLN A 330 -36.60 40.90 16.24
CA GLN A 330 -36.41 41.17 17.68
C GLN A 330 -35.32 40.24 18.27
N GLU A 331 -34.16 40.78 18.67
CA GLU A 331 -33.78 41.24 20.03
C GLU A 331 -33.28 40.11 20.97
N SER A 332 -31.98 40.23 21.31
CA SER A 332 -31.39 40.06 22.65
C SER A 332 -31.03 38.66 23.21
N ASP A 333 -29.71 38.51 23.43
CA ASP A 333 -28.95 37.77 24.47
C ASP A 333 -29.66 37.50 25.83
N PRO A 334 -29.19 36.61 26.76
CA PRO A 334 -27.81 36.08 26.89
C PRO A 334 -27.66 34.59 27.35
N ASP A 335 -26.42 34.11 27.24
CA ASP A 335 -25.64 33.34 28.22
C ASP A 335 -26.40 32.38 29.18
N SER A 336 -26.23 31.06 28.98
CA SER A 336 -26.46 30.06 30.01
C SER A 336 -25.55 28.85 29.86
N SER A 337 -24.45 28.91 30.58
CA SER A 337 -23.56 27.79 30.91
C SER A 337 -24.30 26.71 31.74
N PRO A 338 -24.18 25.41 31.44
CA PRO A 338 -24.65 24.38 32.35
C PRO A 338 -23.57 24.01 33.39
N LEU A 339 -23.97 24.15 34.65
CA LEU A 339 -23.27 23.84 35.88
C LEU A 339 -22.85 22.37 35.98
N ARG A 340 -21.62 22.16 36.48
CA ARG A 340 -21.05 20.85 36.82
C ARG A 340 -21.83 20.18 37.98
N PRO A 341 -22.13 18.88 37.91
CA PRO A 341 -22.68 18.15 39.06
C PRO A 341 -21.63 17.88 40.15
N ALA A 342 -21.98 18.23 41.38
CA ALA A 342 -21.21 17.96 42.60
C ALA A 342 -21.13 16.45 42.92
N LYS A 343 -19.92 16.00 43.30
CA LYS A 343 -19.66 14.67 43.84
C LYS A 343 -20.42 14.46 45.15
N LYS A 344 -21.40 13.55 45.17
CA LYS A 344 -21.97 12.99 46.40
C LYS A 344 -21.31 11.65 46.74
N VAL A 345 -20.75 11.62 47.94
CA VAL A 345 -20.31 10.45 48.69
C VAL A 345 -21.51 9.56 48.99
N LYS A 346 -21.39 8.24 48.77
CA LYS A 346 -22.25 7.26 49.44
C LYS A 346 -21.47 5.99 49.77
N LYS A 347 -21.27 5.78 51.08
CA LYS A 347 -20.96 4.48 51.67
C LYS A 347 -22.20 3.58 51.56
N SER A 348 -22.01 2.32 51.18
CA SER A 348 -22.88 1.22 51.64
C SER A 348 -22.06 -0.05 51.77
N LYS A 349 -22.06 -0.56 52.99
CA LYS A 349 -21.55 -1.85 53.45
C LYS A 349 -22.78 -2.77 53.56
N ILE A 350 -22.56 -4.09 53.42
CA ILE A 350 -23.37 -5.22 53.94
C ILE A 350 -24.18 -6.05 52.91
N SER A 351 -23.59 -7.24 52.63
CA SER A 351 -24.07 -8.64 52.70
C SER A 351 -25.18 -9.26 51.85
N SER A 352 -24.88 -10.52 51.49
CA SER A 352 -25.76 -11.68 51.24
C SER A 352 -26.48 -11.63 49.89
N SER A 353 -26.83 -12.72 49.21
CA SER A 353 -26.71 -14.18 49.38
C SER A 353 -27.52 -14.71 48.20
N SER A 354 -26.98 -15.58 47.34
CA SER A 354 -27.75 -16.69 46.74
C SER A 354 -26.84 -17.55 45.89
N ASP A 355 -26.64 -18.77 46.37
CA ASP A 355 -26.34 -19.96 45.57
C ASP A 355 -27.46 -20.17 44.55
N ASP A 356 -27.09 -20.45 43.29
CA ASP A 356 -27.70 -21.55 42.55
C ASP A 356 -26.70 -22.10 41.53
N ASP A 357 -26.83 -23.40 41.31
CA ASP A 357 -25.78 -24.39 41.10
C ASP A 357 -25.60 -24.73 39.60
N SER A 358 -24.37 -25.04 39.21
CA SER A 358 -24.07 -25.69 37.92
C SER A 358 -22.75 -26.47 38.02
N GLU A 359 -22.79 -27.56 38.78
CA GLU A 359 -21.82 -28.65 38.93
C GLU A 359 -21.22 -29.23 37.61
N ALA A 360 -21.76 -28.88 36.42
CA ALA A 360 -21.29 -29.40 35.14
C ALA A 360 -19.90 -28.87 34.71
N GLU A 361 -19.49 -27.69 35.15
CA GLU A 361 -18.23 -27.07 34.68
C GLU A 361 -17.00 -27.50 35.51
N ARG A 362 -17.20 -27.95 36.75
CA ARG A 362 -16.10 -28.33 37.65
C ARG A 362 -15.48 -29.68 37.28
N LYS A 363 -16.25 -30.62 36.73
CA LYS A 363 -15.73 -31.92 36.26
C LYS A 363 -14.87 -31.83 34.99
N ARG A 364 -15.09 -30.85 34.10
CA ARG A 364 -14.25 -30.65 32.90
C ARG A 364 -12.85 -30.15 33.21
N ARG A 365 -12.67 -29.33 34.24
CA ARG A 365 -11.34 -28.78 34.61
C ARG A 365 -10.44 -29.77 35.36
N VAL A 366 -10.99 -30.82 35.96
CA VAL A 366 -10.19 -31.82 36.70
C VAL A 366 -9.64 -32.92 35.78
N MET A 367 -10.27 -33.20 34.64
CA MET A 367 -9.76 -34.19 33.68
C MET A 367 -8.61 -33.68 32.79
N GLN A 368 -8.45 -32.37 32.61
CA GLN A 368 -7.32 -31.81 31.85
C GLN A 368 -5.99 -31.77 32.64
N LEU A 369 -5.99 -32.07 33.94
CA LEU A 369 -4.80 -32.00 34.79
C LEU A 369 -4.15 -33.37 35.08
N LYS A 370 -4.67 -34.49 34.54
CA LYS A 370 -4.22 -35.85 34.91
C LYS A 370 -3.73 -36.72 33.76
N VAL A 371 -3.16 -36.14 32.70
CA VAL A 371 -2.34 -36.89 31.73
C VAL A 371 -1.04 -36.10 31.48
N GLY A 372 0.05 -36.53 32.12
CA GLY A 372 1.42 -36.03 31.87
C GLY A 372 1.90 -36.38 30.46
N SER A 373 3.06 -35.95 29.96
CA SER A 373 4.32 -35.66 30.65
C SER A 373 5.31 -35.06 29.63
N GLY A 374 6.16 -34.12 30.06
CA GLY A 374 7.48 -33.91 29.45
C GLY A 374 7.80 -32.48 28.98
N GLY A 375 8.62 -31.76 29.75
CA GLY A 375 9.59 -30.83 29.16
C GLY A 375 9.56 -29.35 29.58
N VAL A 376 10.39 -29.01 30.57
CA VAL A 376 11.12 -27.74 30.75
C VAL A 376 10.30 -26.45 31.02
N LYS A 377 10.05 -26.20 32.32
CA LYS A 377 9.75 -24.87 32.86
C LYS A 377 11.02 -24.01 32.94
N ARG A 378 11.15 -22.98 32.09
CA ARG A 378 12.03 -21.82 32.36
C ARG A 378 11.19 -20.70 32.95
N GLY A 379 11.47 -20.39 34.22
CA GLY A 379 10.74 -19.42 35.03
C GLY A 379 10.96 -17.97 34.59
N THR A 380 9.86 -17.23 34.56
CA THR A 380 9.79 -15.77 34.52
C THR A 380 10.31 -15.19 35.84
N LYS A 381 11.49 -14.56 35.81
CA LYS A 381 12.01 -13.76 36.93
C LYS A 381 11.22 -12.45 37.02
N GLN A 382 10.54 -12.23 38.14
CA GLN A 382 9.93 -10.94 38.44
C GLN A 382 10.99 -9.87 38.78
N PRO A 383 10.78 -8.60 38.39
CA PRO A 383 11.68 -7.50 38.71
C PRO A 383 11.57 -7.12 40.19
N ILE A 384 12.72 -7.19 40.87
CA ILE A 384 12.92 -6.77 42.26
C ILE A 384 12.71 -5.25 42.37
N LYS A 385 11.63 -4.84 43.04
CA LYS A 385 11.44 -3.46 43.51
C LYS A 385 12.46 -3.17 44.62
N ARG A 386 13.56 -2.49 44.29
CA ARG A 386 14.43 -1.86 45.30
C ARG A 386 13.79 -0.57 45.79
N GLY A 387 13.43 -0.54 47.08
CA GLY A 387 13.00 0.66 47.78
C GLY A 387 14.16 1.65 47.92
N GLY A 388 13.96 2.87 47.42
CA GLY A 388 14.81 4.02 47.69
C GLY A 388 14.42 4.63 49.04
N LYS A 389 15.28 4.42 50.04
CA LYS A 389 15.21 4.98 51.37
C LYS A 389 15.67 6.44 51.32
N ARG A 390 14.85 7.32 51.90
CA ARG A 390 15.12 8.74 52.08
C ARG A 390 16.39 8.95 52.91
N PHE A 391 17.20 9.93 52.51
CA PHE A 391 18.01 10.78 53.38
C PHE A 391 17.74 12.22 52.98
#